data_AF-A0A3D1DEQ2-F1
#
_entry.id   AF-A0A3D1DEQ2-F1
#
_cell.length_a   1.000
_cell.length_b   1.000
_cell.length_c   1.000
_cell.angle_alpha   90.00
_cell.angle_beta   90.00
_cell.angle_gamma   90.00
#
_symmetry.space_group_name_H-M   'P 1'
#
loop_
_entity.id
_entity.type
_entity.pdbx_description
1 polymer ?
#
loop_
_entity_poly.entity_id
_entity_poly.type
_entity_poly.pdbx_seq_one_letter_code
_entity_poly.pdbx_strand_id
1 'polypeptide(L)'
;VQRLAKELKSKQRPEGGWAQLPERKSDSYATGQALFALKAAGMKVGDDSYQAGCRYLLKSVKSDGSWLVATRSKAIQKYFESGFPHEKSQFISICGTCWATLALLELLPAAK
;
A
#
# COMPACT_ATOMS: atom_id res chain seq x y z
N VAL A 1 -1.76 -20.16 7.63
CA VAL A 1 -1.28 -18.98 6.86
C VAL A 1 -1.50 -19.12 5.36
N GLN A 2 -1.09 -20.22 4.71
CA GLN A 2 -1.21 -20.37 3.23
C GLN A 2 -2.62 -20.16 2.66
N ARG A 3 -3.67 -20.68 3.33
CA ARG A 3 -5.07 -20.42 2.94
C ARG A 3 -5.40 -18.93 2.88
N LEU A 4 -5.05 -18.19 3.93
CA LEU A 4 -5.29 -16.74 4.02
C LEU A 4 -4.47 -15.96 2.99
N ALA A 5 -3.24 -16.40 2.70
CA ALA A 5 -2.43 -15.80 1.65
C ALA A 5 -3.08 -15.97 0.27
N LYS A 6 -3.64 -17.15 -0.03
CA LYS A 6 -4.39 -17.39 -1.26
C LYS A 6 -5.64 -16.51 -1.37
N GLU A 7 -6.41 -16.40 -0.28
CA GLU A 7 -7.59 -15.52 -0.20
C GLU A 7 -7.23 -14.04 -0.34
N LEU A 8 -6.11 -13.60 0.24
CA LEU A 8 -5.64 -12.23 0.10
C LEU A 8 -5.17 -11.97 -1.33
N LYS A 9 -4.41 -12.89 -1.93
CA LYS A 9 -3.96 -12.80 -3.32
C LYS A 9 -5.14 -12.72 -4.29
N SER A 10 -6.21 -13.50 -4.05
CA SER A 10 -7.42 -13.45 -4.90
C SER A 10 -8.22 -12.15 -4.80
N LYS A 11 -7.93 -11.29 -3.81
CA LYS A 11 -8.53 -9.96 -3.67
C LYS A 11 -7.75 -8.86 -4.39
N GLN A 12 -6.63 -9.19 -5.04
CA GLN A 12 -5.92 -8.24 -5.90
C GLN A 12 -6.85 -7.78 -7.02
N ARG A 13 -6.83 -6.47 -7.29
CA ARG A 13 -7.69 -5.87 -8.31
C ARG A 13 -7.02 -5.85 -9.68
N PRO A 14 -7.78 -5.67 -10.77
CA PRO A 14 -7.22 -5.66 -12.13
C PRO A 14 -6.08 -4.64 -12.33
N GLU A 15 -6.10 -3.51 -11.62
CA GLU A 15 -5.03 -2.51 -11.65
C GLU A 15 -3.76 -2.90 -10.87
N GLY A 16 -3.76 -4.05 -10.18
CA GLY A 16 -2.64 -4.60 -9.42
C GLY A 16 -2.63 -4.25 -7.93
N GLY A 17 -3.44 -3.29 -7.49
CA GLY A 17 -3.52 -2.90 -6.09
C GLY A 17 -4.50 -3.72 -5.26
N TRP A 18 -4.54 -3.41 -3.96
CA TRP A 18 -5.56 -3.85 -3.01
C TRP A 18 -6.27 -2.64 -2.44
N ALA A 19 -7.55 -2.83 -2.07
CA ALA A 19 -8.37 -1.81 -1.45
C ALA A 19 -8.58 -2.11 0.04
N GLN A 20 -8.70 -1.05 0.83
CA GLN A 20 -8.98 -1.15 2.28
C GLN A 20 -10.36 -1.73 2.58
N LEU A 21 -11.34 -1.48 1.70
CA LEU A 21 -12.74 -1.92 1.81
C LEU A 21 -13.25 -2.32 0.41
N PRO A 22 -14.25 -3.23 0.30
CA PRO A 22 -14.78 -3.69 -0.99
C PRO A 22 -15.21 -2.58 -1.94
N GLU A 23 -15.86 -1.54 -1.42
CA GLU A 23 -16.44 -0.42 -2.17
C GLU A 23 -15.44 0.71 -2.51
N ARG A 24 -14.23 0.68 -1.95
CA ARG A 24 -13.19 1.69 -2.23
C ARG A 24 -12.33 1.29 -3.41
N LYS A 25 -11.53 2.21 -3.94
CA LYS A 25 -10.48 1.90 -4.92
C LYS A 25 -9.25 1.30 -4.22
N SER A 26 -8.35 0.69 -4.99
CA SER A 26 -7.03 0.37 -4.45
C SER A 26 -6.32 1.62 -3.95
N ASP A 27 -5.46 1.45 -2.95
CA ASP A 27 -4.59 2.51 -2.43
C ASP A 27 -3.26 1.93 -1.93
N SER A 28 -2.31 2.82 -1.66
CA SER A 28 -0.96 2.45 -1.22
C SER A 28 -0.92 1.78 0.15
N TYR A 29 -1.83 2.15 1.05
CA TYR A 29 -1.90 1.58 2.39
C TYR A 29 -2.29 0.10 2.34
N ALA A 30 -3.42 -0.23 1.70
CA ALA A 30 -3.83 -1.63 1.57
C ALA A 30 -2.89 -2.43 0.67
N THR A 31 -2.38 -1.84 -0.42
CA THR A 31 -1.46 -2.53 -1.33
C THR A 31 -0.15 -2.87 -0.63
N GLY A 32 0.47 -1.92 0.07
CA GLY A 32 1.72 -2.17 0.80
C GLY A 32 1.55 -3.20 1.92
N GLN A 33 0.45 -3.13 2.68
CA GLN A 33 0.13 -4.14 3.70
C GLN A 33 -0.07 -5.54 3.10
N ALA A 34 -0.79 -5.64 1.98
CA ALA A 34 -1.03 -6.91 1.31
C ALA A 34 0.27 -7.53 0.79
N LEU A 35 1.12 -6.74 0.15
CA LEU A 35 2.43 -7.19 -0.34
C LEU A 35 3.34 -7.66 0.80
N PHE A 36 3.39 -6.90 1.91
CA PHE A 36 4.14 -7.30 3.10
C PHE A 36 3.63 -8.64 3.66
N ALA A 37 2.32 -8.76 3.87
CA ALA A 37 1.71 -9.98 4.42
C ALA A 37 1.91 -11.20 3.51
N LEU A 38 1.76 -11.02 2.19
CA LEU A 38 1.96 -12.09 1.22
C LEU A 38 3.44 -12.52 1.14
N LYS A 39 4.38 -11.57 1.21
CA LYS A 39 5.82 -11.89 1.30
C LYS A 39 6.14 -12.66 2.57
N ALA A 40 5.63 -12.21 3.72
CA ALA A 40 5.78 -12.92 4.99
C ALA A 40 5.17 -14.34 4.95
N ALA A 41 4.15 -14.57 4.12
CA ALA A 41 3.57 -15.88 3.87
C ALA A 41 4.34 -16.73 2.83
N GLY A 42 5.45 -16.24 2.29
CA GLY A 42 6.33 -16.96 1.37
C GLY A 42 6.17 -16.59 -0.11
N MET A 43 5.35 -15.59 -0.47
CA MET A 43 5.28 -15.09 -1.84
C MET A 43 6.63 -14.46 -2.22
N LYS A 44 7.21 -14.92 -3.33
CA LYS A 44 8.46 -14.36 -3.85
C LYS A 44 8.22 -12.98 -4.44
N VAL A 45 9.21 -12.10 -4.33
CA VAL A 45 9.16 -10.76 -4.94
C VAL A 45 8.97 -10.83 -6.46
N GLY A 46 9.49 -11.88 -7.12
CA GLY A 46 9.29 -12.11 -8.55
C GLY A 46 7.94 -12.70 -8.96
N ASP A 47 7.02 -12.98 -8.02
CA ASP A 47 5.66 -13.43 -8.37
C ASP A 47 4.91 -12.33 -9.11
N ASP A 48 4.16 -12.69 -10.16
CA ASP A 48 3.42 -11.74 -11.00
C ASP A 48 2.49 -10.83 -10.19
N SER A 49 1.87 -11.36 -9.14
CA SER A 49 0.99 -10.60 -8.25
C SER A 49 1.77 -9.60 -7.41
N TYR A 50 2.95 -9.99 -6.90
CA TYR A 50 3.83 -9.07 -6.18
C TYR A 50 4.23 -7.90 -7.09
N GLN A 51 4.69 -8.24 -8.30
CA GLN A 51 5.12 -7.28 -9.32
C GLN A 51 3.98 -6.36 -9.77
N ALA A 52 2.76 -6.88 -9.91
CA ALA A 52 1.60 -6.04 -10.23
C ALA A 52 1.29 -5.03 -9.13
N GLY A 53 1.42 -5.42 -7.85
CA GLY A 53 1.30 -4.51 -6.72
C GLY A 53 2.38 -3.42 -6.72
N CYS A 54 3.64 -3.79 -6.97
CA CYS A 54 4.73 -2.82 -7.09
C CYS A 54 4.51 -1.83 -8.24
N ARG A 55 4.07 -2.30 -9.42
CA ARG A 55 3.73 -1.42 -10.56
C ARG A 55 2.58 -0.47 -10.22
N TYR A 56 1.56 -0.94 -9.51
CA TYR A 56 0.47 -0.08 -9.03
C TYR A 56 1.01 1.03 -8.12
N LEU A 57 1.88 0.69 -7.15
CA LEU A 57 2.50 1.67 -6.26
C LEU A 57 3.33 2.69 -7.04
N LEU A 58 4.25 2.25 -7.90
CA LEU A 58 5.09 3.14 -8.72
C LEU A 58 4.27 4.06 -9.63
N LYS A 59 3.14 3.60 -10.16
CA LYS A 59 2.23 4.42 -10.99
C LYS A 59 1.44 5.45 -10.18
N SER A 60 1.24 5.23 -8.89
CA SER A 60 0.38 6.05 -8.03
C SER A 60 1.13 7.03 -7.13
N VAL A 61 2.47 6.95 -7.08
CA VAL A 61 3.32 7.89 -6.34
C VAL A 61 3.12 9.32 -6.85
N LYS A 62 3.15 10.28 -5.94
CA LYS A 62 3.09 11.71 -6.27
C LYS A 62 4.48 12.27 -6.56
N SER A 63 4.53 13.48 -7.13
CA SER A 63 5.79 14.14 -7.47
C SER A 63 6.68 14.45 -6.28
N ASP A 64 6.11 14.56 -5.08
CA ASP A 64 6.83 14.71 -3.81
C ASP A 64 7.32 13.38 -3.21
N GLY A 65 7.10 12.25 -3.91
CA GLY A 65 7.47 10.90 -3.45
C GLY A 65 6.49 10.26 -2.48
N SER A 66 5.42 10.94 -2.08
CA SER A 66 4.39 10.40 -1.19
C SER A 66 3.26 9.71 -1.95
N TRP A 67 2.42 8.97 -1.23
CA TRP A 67 1.14 8.46 -1.76
C TRP A 67 -0.03 9.08 -1.02
N LEU A 68 -0.96 9.66 -1.77
CA LEU A 68 -2.25 10.10 -1.25
C LEU A 68 -3.13 8.87 -0.93
N VAL A 69 -3.57 8.77 0.31
CA VAL A 69 -4.63 7.83 0.72
C VAL A 69 -5.80 8.64 1.26
N ALA A 70 -6.94 8.60 0.60
CA ALA A 70 -8.10 9.36 1.05
C ALA A 70 -8.61 8.86 2.41
N THR A 71 -8.79 9.77 3.36
CA THR A 71 -9.36 9.42 4.68
C THR A 71 -10.72 8.73 4.54
N ARG A 72 -11.03 7.87 5.50
CA ARG A 72 -12.27 7.07 5.55
C ARG A 72 -13.00 7.11 6.88
N SER A 73 -12.38 7.69 7.89
CA SER A 73 -12.94 7.81 9.23
C SER A 73 -13.29 9.27 9.51
N LYS A 74 -14.29 9.47 10.37
CA LYS A 74 -14.57 10.77 10.95
C LYS A 74 -13.58 10.98 12.10
N ALA A 75 -12.73 12.00 11.98
CA ALA A 75 -11.78 12.32 13.04
C ALA A 75 -12.52 12.89 14.25
N ILE A 76 -12.14 12.42 15.45
CA ILE A 76 -12.62 12.99 16.73
C ILE A 76 -11.78 14.22 17.11
N GLN A 77 -10.48 14.18 16.77
CA GLN A 77 -9.56 15.30 16.99
C GLN A 77 -9.84 16.46 16.04
N LYS A 78 -9.71 17.70 16.54
CA LYS A 78 -9.71 18.90 15.70
C LYS A 78 -8.54 18.82 14.72
N TYR A 79 -8.79 19.23 13.48
CA TYR A 79 -7.77 19.26 12.45
C TYR A 79 -6.56 20.10 12.85
N PHE A 80 -5.36 19.60 12.55
CA PHE A 80 -4.09 20.32 12.62
C PHE A 80 -3.11 19.73 11.60
N GLU A 81 -2.11 20.52 11.21
CA GLU A 81 -1.07 20.12 10.28
C GLU A 81 0.08 19.38 10.97
N SER A 82 0.50 18.26 10.40
CA SER A 82 1.69 17.48 10.76
C SER A 82 2.93 17.87 9.95
N GLY A 83 2.74 18.66 8.89
CA GLY A 83 3.79 18.98 7.90
C GLY A 83 3.88 17.97 6.75
N PHE A 84 3.13 16.85 6.80
CA PHE A 84 2.99 15.94 5.66
C PHE A 84 1.93 16.47 4.67
N PRO A 85 2.09 16.28 3.35
CA PRO A 85 1.09 16.68 2.36
C PRO A 85 -0.27 15.98 2.56
N HIS A 86 -1.27 16.37 1.75
CA HIS A 86 -2.61 15.77 1.66
C HIS A 86 -3.64 16.20 2.70
N GLU A 87 -3.46 17.36 3.35
CA GLU A 87 -4.46 18.01 4.21
C GLU A 87 -5.11 17.04 5.23
N LYS A 88 -6.44 16.90 5.22
CA LYS A 88 -7.19 15.98 6.11
C LYS A 88 -6.82 14.52 5.96
N SER A 89 -6.14 14.15 4.87
CA SER A 89 -5.69 12.79 4.58
C SER A 89 -4.23 12.56 4.96
N GLN A 90 -3.53 13.55 5.53
CA GLN A 90 -2.10 13.49 5.83
C GLN A 90 -1.70 12.26 6.65
N PHE A 91 -2.38 11.97 7.77
CA PHE A 91 -1.98 10.88 8.67
C PHE A 91 -2.10 9.49 8.03
N ILE A 92 -3.18 9.22 7.30
CA ILE A 92 -3.31 7.93 6.61
C ILE A 92 -2.39 7.87 5.38
N SER A 93 -2.06 9.01 4.78
CA SER A 93 -1.10 9.10 3.67
C SER A 93 0.34 8.90 4.13
N ILE A 94 0.69 9.32 5.36
CA ILE A 94 1.96 8.95 6.02
C ILE A 94 2.04 7.42 6.09
N CYS A 95 1.04 6.77 6.67
CA CYS A 95 1.02 5.31 6.78
C CYS A 95 1.05 4.62 5.41
N GLY A 96 0.29 5.13 4.43
CA GLY A 96 0.29 4.61 3.07
C GLY A 96 1.65 4.73 2.39
N THR A 97 2.34 5.84 2.60
CA THR A 97 3.70 6.06 2.10
C THR A 97 4.68 5.10 2.77
N CYS A 98 4.66 4.95 4.10
CA CYS A 98 5.51 3.99 4.80
C CYS A 98 5.33 2.55 4.28
N TRP A 99 4.08 2.07 4.16
CA TRP A 99 3.81 0.72 3.66
C TRP A 99 4.20 0.53 2.20
N ALA A 100 3.97 1.53 1.35
CA ALA A 100 4.42 1.48 -0.04
C ALA A 100 5.95 1.42 -0.14
N THR A 101 6.65 2.27 0.61
CA THR A 101 8.11 2.28 0.66
C THR A 101 8.65 0.93 1.12
N LEU A 102 8.13 0.35 2.21
CA LEU A 102 8.56 -0.97 2.69
C LEU A 102 8.38 -2.06 1.62
N ALA A 103 7.25 -2.08 0.91
CA ALA A 103 7.04 -3.05 -0.17
C ALA A 103 8.00 -2.84 -1.35
N LEU A 104 8.30 -1.59 -1.71
CA LEU A 104 9.19 -1.28 -2.83
C LEU A 104 10.67 -1.51 -2.51
N LEU A 105 11.08 -1.38 -1.24
CA LEU A 105 12.45 -1.68 -0.81
C LEU A 105 12.85 -3.14 -1.08
N GLU A 106 11.88 -4.05 -1.13
CA GLU A 106 12.11 -5.47 -1.44
C GLU A 106 12.53 -5.73 -2.89
N LEU A 107 12.40 -4.73 -3.77
CA LEU A 107 12.91 -4.79 -5.14
C LEU A 107 14.41 -4.49 -5.23
N LEU A 108 14.99 -3.92 -4.17
CA LEU A 108 16.41 -3.60 -4.14
C LEU A 108 17.23 -4.88 -3.92
N PRO A 109 18.45 -4.95 -4.48
CA PRO A 109 19.38 -6.02 -4.12
C PRO A 109 19.69 -5.96 -2.62
N ALA A 110 19.98 -7.13 -2.03
CA ALA A 110 20.49 -7.16 -0.66
C ALA A 110 21.75 -6.28 -0.56
N ALA A 111 21.78 -5.40 0.44
CA ALA A 111 22.98 -4.64 0.75
C ALA A 111 24.13 -5.62 1.05
N LYS A 112 25.31 -5.34 0.48
CA LYS A 112 26.53 -6.10 0.74
C LYS A 112 27.04 -5.84 2.16
#